data_AF-W1WUF9-F1
#
_entry.id   AF-W1WUF9-F1
#
_cell.length_a   1.000
_cell.length_b   1.000
_cell.length_c   1.000
_cell.angle_alpha   90.00
_cell.angle_beta   90.00
_cell.angle_gamma   90.00
#
_symmetry.space_group_name_H-M   'P 1'
#
loop_
_entity.id
_entity.type
_entity.pdbx_description
1 polymer ?
#
loop_
_entity_poly.entity_id
_entity_poly.type
_entity_poly.pdbx_seq_one_letter_code
_entity_poly.pdbx_strand_id
1 'polypeptide(L)'
;MEPVAVSELKVKAIVIFKFMDEFNELEKIIKSYFQKELNKLALNDSHRLYFYYGGIASKNIFINYSDDKLSFNEHKFELNCFTHLTLNQIMKLAKSDCLSSIFEIDIESLQRKVTYKLPSAMIKVIHMRNKLAHELSELKLTDKDDCIELLSKDKLNELGSDIIYDFELKDDYDQIKLIFSNIIYMRKIKEQLTKA
;
A
#
# COMPACT_ATOMS: atom_id res chain seq x y z
N MET A 1 6.05 17.35 -34.32
CA MET A 1 6.65 16.83 -33.08
C MET A 1 5.82 17.37 -31.92
N GLU A 2 5.27 16.48 -31.09
CA GLU A 2 4.55 16.90 -29.88
C GLU A 2 5.56 17.46 -28.85
N PRO A 3 5.26 18.54 -28.11
CA PRO A 3 6.20 19.11 -27.15
C PRO A 3 6.57 18.09 -26.07
N VAL A 4 7.85 17.99 -25.71
CA VAL A 4 8.38 17.02 -24.71
C VAL A 4 7.60 17.07 -23.39
N ALA A 5 7.25 18.26 -22.92
CA ALA A 5 6.49 18.47 -21.69
C ALA A 5 5.04 17.94 -21.78
N VAL A 6 4.41 18.01 -22.95
CA VAL A 6 3.05 17.47 -23.17
C VAL A 6 3.09 15.94 -23.18
N SER A 7 4.15 15.35 -23.74
CA SER A 7 4.36 13.90 -23.70
C SER A 7 4.58 13.39 -22.27
N GLU A 8 5.41 14.07 -21.47
CA GLU A 8 5.68 13.67 -20.08
C GLU A 8 4.42 13.67 -19.22
N LEU A 9 3.59 14.71 -19.31
CA LEU A 9 2.36 14.82 -18.54
C LEU A 9 1.37 13.70 -18.89
N LYS A 10 1.29 13.28 -20.16
CA LYS A 10 0.46 12.15 -20.58
C LYS A 10 0.95 10.85 -19.96
N VAL A 11 2.25 10.56 -20.07
CA VAL A 11 2.85 9.35 -19.49
C VAL A 11 2.65 9.35 -17.97
N LYS A 12 2.88 10.49 -17.31
CA LYS A 12 2.67 10.64 -15.87
C LYS A 12 1.23 10.38 -15.47
N ALA A 13 0.25 10.92 -16.20
CA ALA A 13 -1.17 10.70 -15.94
C ALA A 13 -1.54 9.21 -16.09
N ILE A 14 -1.06 8.54 -17.13
CA ILE A 14 -1.29 7.11 -17.37
C ILE A 14 -0.71 6.28 -16.23
N VAL A 15 0.55 6.52 -15.86
CA VAL A 15 1.23 5.75 -14.82
C VAL A 15 0.59 5.99 -13.44
N ILE A 16 0.16 7.20 -13.12
CA ILE A 16 -0.58 7.49 -11.88
C ILE A 16 -1.93 6.76 -11.86
N PHE A 17 -2.69 6.81 -12.97
CA PHE A 17 -3.96 6.10 -13.07
C PHE A 17 -3.77 4.60 -12.84
N LYS A 18 -2.79 3.98 -13.53
CA LYS A 18 -2.46 2.56 -13.37
C LYS A 18 -2.01 2.24 -11.95
N PHE A 19 -1.22 3.11 -11.33
CA PHE A 19 -0.85 2.94 -9.92
C PHE A 19 -2.06 2.91 -9.00
N MET A 20 -3.01 3.84 -9.15
CA MET A 20 -4.20 3.90 -8.30
C MET A 20 -5.07 2.65 -8.45
N ASP A 21 -5.24 2.18 -9.69
CA ASP A 21 -5.99 0.96 -10.00
C ASP A 21 -5.35 -0.28 -9.35
N GLU A 22 -4.04 -0.46 -9.56
CA GLU A 22 -3.25 -1.56 -9.01
C GLU A 22 -3.21 -1.53 -7.47
N PHE A 23 -3.13 -0.34 -6.87
CA PHE A 23 -3.20 -0.15 -5.43
C PHE A 23 -4.55 -0.58 -4.87
N ASN A 24 -5.65 -0.19 -5.52
CA ASN A 24 -7.00 -0.53 -5.06
C ASN A 24 -7.25 -2.04 -5.09
N GLU A 25 -6.75 -2.73 -6.13
CA GLU A 25 -6.80 -4.19 -6.19
C GLU A 25 -5.96 -4.83 -5.09
N LEU A 26 -4.71 -4.37 -4.92
CA LEU A 26 -3.80 -4.89 -3.92
C LEU A 26 -4.35 -4.69 -2.50
N GLU A 27 -4.97 -3.54 -2.21
CA GLU A 27 -5.61 -3.29 -0.91
C GLU A 27 -6.72 -4.32 -0.63
N LYS A 28 -7.56 -4.63 -1.62
CA LYS A 28 -8.61 -5.65 -1.49
C LYS A 28 -8.02 -7.03 -1.22
N ILE A 29 -6.98 -7.41 -1.96
CA ILE A 29 -6.29 -8.70 -1.81
C ILE A 29 -5.67 -8.82 -0.41
N ILE A 30 -4.92 -7.81 0.04
CA ILE A 30 -4.29 -7.82 1.36
C ILE A 30 -5.33 -7.89 2.47
N LYS A 31 -6.42 -7.12 2.39
CA LYS A 31 -7.50 -7.17 3.38
C LYS A 31 -8.16 -8.55 3.43
N SER A 32 -8.38 -9.16 2.28
CA SER A 32 -8.96 -10.51 2.19
C SER A 32 -7.99 -11.57 2.76
N TYR A 33 -6.71 -11.48 2.42
CA TYR A 33 -5.66 -12.34 2.95
C TYR A 33 -5.56 -12.20 4.47
N PHE A 34 -5.53 -10.97 4.98
CA PHE A 34 -5.53 -10.69 6.43
C PHE A 34 -6.70 -11.39 7.12
N GLN A 35 -7.93 -11.21 6.62
CA GLN A 35 -9.12 -11.84 7.19
C GLN A 35 -9.05 -13.37 7.19
N LYS A 36 -8.50 -13.99 6.14
CA LYS A 36 -8.28 -15.44 6.07
C LYS A 36 -7.32 -15.91 7.16
N GLU A 37 -6.22 -15.19 7.37
CA GLU A 37 -5.21 -15.54 8.37
C GLU A 37 -5.66 -15.27 9.82
N LEU A 38 -6.57 -14.32 10.04
CA LEU A 38 -7.11 -14.07 11.39
C LEU A 38 -7.75 -15.29 12.03
N ASN A 39 -8.39 -16.15 11.25
CA ASN A 39 -9.02 -17.37 11.74
C ASN A 39 -7.99 -18.42 12.22
N LYS A 40 -6.72 -18.26 11.87
CA LYS A 40 -5.62 -19.18 12.22
C LYS A 40 -4.77 -18.67 13.38
N LEU A 41 -5.08 -17.48 13.91
CA LEU A 41 -4.30 -16.88 14.98
C LEU A 41 -4.41 -17.68 16.28
N ALA A 42 -3.30 -17.76 17.00
CA ALA A 42 -3.31 -18.22 18.38
C ALA A 42 -4.18 -17.31 19.24
N LEU A 43 -4.78 -17.88 20.30
CA LEU A 43 -5.70 -17.16 21.19
C LEU A 43 -5.09 -15.85 21.74
N ASN A 44 -3.81 -15.87 22.11
CA ASN A 44 -3.10 -14.70 22.65
C ASN A 44 -2.97 -13.57 21.63
N ASP A 45 -2.69 -13.89 20.37
CA ASP A 45 -2.56 -12.88 19.30
C ASP A 45 -3.92 -12.34 18.90
N SER A 46 -4.96 -13.18 18.93
CA SER A 46 -6.35 -12.77 18.76
C SER A 46 -6.77 -11.75 19.85
N HIS A 47 -6.50 -12.05 21.13
CA HIS A 47 -6.80 -11.13 22.24
C HIS A 47 -6.09 -9.79 22.10
N ARG A 48 -4.81 -9.80 21.73
CA ARG A 48 -4.03 -8.56 21.50
C ARG A 48 -4.59 -7.74 20.34
N LEU A 49 -5.02 -8.41 19.27
CA LEU A 49 -5.66 -7.74 18.14
C LEU A 49 -7.00 -7.11 18.54
N TYR A 50 -7.83 -7.81 19.31
CA TYR A 50 -9.07 -7.22 19.86
C TYR A 50 -8.80 -6.05 20.80
N PHE A 51 -7.73 -6.11 21.61
CA PHE A 51 -7.30 -5.00 22.44
C PHE A 51 -6.89 -3.77 21.61
N TYR A 52 -6.09 -3.98 20.56
CA TYR A 52 -5.72 -2.92 19.62
C TYR A 52 -6.95 -2.31 18.93
N TYR A 53 -7.88 -3.16 18.50
CA TYR A 53 -9.12 -2.71 17.88
C TYR A 53 -9.97 -1.88 18.84
N GLY A 54 -10.12 -2.31 20.10
CA GLY A 54 -10.78 -1.53 21.15
C GLY A 54 -10.12 -0.17 21.37
N GLY A 55 -8.78 -0.10 21.32
CA GLY A 55 -8.02 1.14 21.40
C GLY A 55 -8.16 2.08 20.19
N ILE A 56 -8.50 1.55 19.01
CA ILE A 56 -8.88 2.37 17.85
C ILE A 56 -10.32 2.86 18.03
N ALA A 57 -11.24 1.97 18.38
CA ALA A 57 -12.64 2.30 18.56
C ALA A 57 -12.83 3.38 19.64
N SER A 58 -12.03 3.35 20.72
CA SER A 58 -12.02 4.36 21.78
C SER A 58 -11.62 5.77 21.33
N LYS A 59 -11.06 5.95 20.12
CA LYS A 59 -10.82 7.28 19.53
C LYS A 59 -12.08 7.97 19.05
N ASN A 60 -13.23 7.28 19.04
CA ASN A 60 -14.54 7.86 18.75
C ASN A 60 -15.19 8.52 19.97
N ILE A 61 -14.38 9.07 20.88
CA ILE A 61 -14.82 9.97 21.92
C ILE A 61 -14.95 11.37 21.29
N PHE A 62 -16.12 11.96 21.38
CA PHE A 62 -16.40 13.28 20.83
C PHE A 62 -17.18 14.13 21.83
N ILE A 63 -17.09 15.44 21.67
CA ILE A 63 -17.91 16.38 22.44
C ILE A 63 -19.25 16.48 21.71
N ASN A 64 -20.31 16.01 22.36
CA ASN A 64 -21.67 16.26 21.92
C ASN A 64 -22.10 17.63 22.46
N TYR A 65 -21.98 18.66 21.63
CA TYR A 65 -22.36 20.03 21.96
C TYR A 65 -23.86 20.21 22.18
N SER A 66 -24.71 19.30 21.71
CA SER A 66 -26.15 19.41 21.91
C SER A 66 -26.53 19.06 23.35
N ASP A 67 -25.75 18.19 23.98
CA ASP A 67 -26.01 17.65 25.32
C ASP A 67 -24.92 18.05 26.34
N ASP A 68 -23.99 18.92 25.95
CA ASP A 68 -22.81 19.35 26.73
C ASP A 68 -22.06 18.19 27.40
N LYS A 69 -21.95 17.05 26.70
CA LYS A 69 -21.37 15.82 27.22
C LYS A 69 -20.29 15.27 26.32
N LEU A 70 -19.29 14.69 26.95
CA LEU A 70 -18.37 13.80 26.28
C LEU A 70 -19.13 12.50 25.95
N SER A 71 -19.34 12.25 24.67
CA SER A 71 -20.06 11.09 24.16
C SER A 71 -19.09 10.14 23.48
N PHE A 72 -19.48 8.87 23.41
CA PHE A 72 -18.71 7.84 22.75
C PHE A 72 -19.61 7.15 21.73
N ASN A 73 -19.11 6.95 20.50
CA ASN A 73 -19.82 6.08 19.56
C ASN A 73 -19.62 4.63 19.99
N GLU A 74 -20.62 4.09 20.68
CA GLU A 74 -20.67 2.68 21.06
C GLU A 74 -20.60 1.80 19.82
N HIS A 75 -19.44 1.17 19.60
CA HIS A 75 -19.34 0.05 18.67
C HIS A 75 -19.72 -1.22 19.40
N LYS A 76 -20.83 -1.84 18.99
CA LYS A 76 -21.18 -3.19 19.45
C LYS A 76 -20.05 -4.15 19.07
N PHE A 77 -19.67 -5.00 20.00
CA PHE A 77 -18.69 -6.04 19.73
C PHE A 77 -19.26 -7.01 18.68
N GLU A 78 -18.49 -7.23 17.62
CA GLU A 78 -18.77 -8.23 16.60
C GLU A 78 -17.53 -9.11 16.42
N LEU A 79 -17.73 -10.43 16.32
CA LEU A 79 -16.65 -11.31 15.90
C LEU A 79 -16.21 -10.92 14.48
N ASN A 80 -14.89 -10.84 14.27
CA ASN A 80 -14.28 -10.43 12.99
C ASN A 80 -14.54 -8.96 12.58
N CYS A 81 -14.69 -8.05 13.54
CA CYS A 81 -14.89 -6.60 13.34
C CYS A 81 -13.72 -5.84 12.67
N PHE A 82 -12.66 -6.53 12.24
CA PHE A 82 -11.43 -5.96 11.68
C PHE A 82 -11.57 -5.47 10.23
N THR A 83 -12.75 -5.58 9.63
CA THR A 83 -13.07 -5.11 8.27
C THR A 83 -12.80 -3.63 8.06
N HIS A 84 -12.86 -2.82 9.13
CA HIS A 84 -12.67 -1.37 9.08
C HIS A 84 -11.20 -0.93 9.19
N LEU A 85 -10.25 -1.86 9.41
CA LEU A 85 -8.85 -1.50 9.49
C LEU A 85 -8.34 -1.02 8.11
N THR A 86 -7.71 0.15 8.13
CA THR A 86 -6.99 0.68 6.96
C THR A 86 -5.76 -0.17 6.67
N LEU A 87 -5.32 -0.18 5.40
CA LEU A 87 -4.11 -0.92 5.01
C LEU A 87 -2.88 -0.52 5.85
N ASN A 88 -2.74 0.77 6.18
CA ASN A 88 -1.66 1.26 7.03
C ASN A 88 -1.72 0.68 8.45
N GLN A 89 -2.91 0.57 9.03
CA GLN A 89 -3.09 -0.07 10.35
C GLN A 89 -2.71 -1.55 10.29
N ILE A 90 -3.14 -2.27 9.25
CA ILE A 90 -2.79 -3.67 9.04
C ILE A 90 -1.27 -3.83 8.91
N MET A 91 -0.60 -3.01 8.10
CA MET A 91 0.86 -3.09 7.93
C MET A 91 1.63 -2.72 9.21
N LYS A 92 1.13 -1.78 10.01
CA LYS A 92 1.72 -1.46 11.33
C LYS A 92 1.58 -2.61 12.32
N LEU A 93 0.42 -3.26 12.34
CA LEU A 93 0.20 -4.46 13.14
C LEU A 93 1.12 -5.60 12.70
N ALA A 94 1.27 -5.80 11.40
CA ALA A 94 2.19 -6.79 10.82
C ALA A 94 3.67 -6.53 11.15
N LYS A 95 4.05 -5.27 11.40
CA LYS A 95 5.39 -4.92 11.89
C LYS A 95 5.58 -5.14 13.39
N SER A 96 4.49 -5.19 14.16
CA SER A 96 4.57 -5.50 15.58
C SER A 96 4.75 -7.00 15.77
N ASP A 97 5.49 -7.41 16.81
CA ASP A 97 5.77 -8.82 17.12
C ASP A 97 4.51 -9.69 17.31
N CYS A 98 3.33 -9.07 17.44
CA CYS A 98 2.07 -9.76 17.67
C CYS A 98 1.48 -10.41 16.41
N LEU A 99 1.65 -9.81 15.22
CA LEU A 99 1.03 -10.28 13.97
C LEU A 99 2.05 -10.39 12.83
N SER A 100 3.33 -10.43 13.17
CA SER A 100 4.42 -10.56 12.21
C SER A 100 4.31 -11.84 11.38
N SER A 101 3.83 -12.93 11.99
CA SER A 101 3.62 -14.22 11.35
C SER A 101 2.59 -14.19 10.21
N ILE A 102 1.59 -13.30 10.27
CA ILE A 102 0.58 -13.20 9.19
C ILE A 102 1.23 -12.78 7.88
N PHE A 103 2.19 -11.86 7.94
CA PHE A 103 2.83 -11.26 6.77
C PHE A 103 4.33 -11.50 6.76
N GLU A 104 4.77 -12.70 7.18
CA GLU A 104 6.15 -13.15 7.05
C GLU A 104 6.45 -13.56 5.61
N ILE A 105 6.18 -12.64 4.69
CA ILE A 105 6.34 -12.80 3.25
C ILE A 105 7.51 -11.94 2.80
N ASP A 106 8.47 -12.60 2.16
CA ASP A 106 9.64 -11.98 1.57
C ASP A 106 9.43 -11.68 0.09
N ILE A 107 9.56 -10.41 -0.26
CA ILE A 107 9.50 -9.92 -1.63
C ILE A 107 10.93 -9.88 -2.17
N GLU A 108 11.26 -10.80 -3.06
CA GLU A 108 12.56 -10.80 -3.72
C GLU A 108 12.73 -9.58 -4.63
N SER A 109 13.91 -8.96 -4.56
CA SER A 109 14.28 -7.90 -5.49
C SER A 109 14.29 -8.39 -6.93
N LEU A 110 13.88 -7.53 -7.85
CA LEU A 110 13.82 -7.82 -9.29
C LEU A 110 15.13 -7.53 -10.04
N GLN A 111 16.12 -6.91 -9.39
CA GLN A 111 17.41 -6.59 -10.01
C GLN A 111 18.63 -6.83 -9.08
N ARG A 112 18.45 -6.76 -7.75
CA ARG A 112 19.50 -6.97 -6.74
C ARG A 112 19.30 -8.33 -6.06
N LYS A 113 20.33 -8.81 -5.36
CA LYS A 113 20.25 -10.01 -4.50
C LYS A 113 19.85 -9.64 -3.07
N VAL A 114 18.71 -8.96 -2.92
CA VAL A 114 18.16 -8.56 -1.62
C VAL A 114 16.68 -8.90 -1.53
N THR A 115 16.15 -9.02 -0.31
CA THR A 115 14.74 -9.28 -0.04
C THR A 115 14.14 -8.16 0.79
N TYR A 116 12.86 -7.87 0.56
CA TYR A 116 12.09 -6.87 1.28
C TYR A 116 10.94 -7.54 2.02
N LYS A 117 10.84 -7.30 3.33
CA LYS A 117 9.66 -7.74 4.11
C LYS A 117 8.42 -7.01 3.60
N LEU A 118 7.35 -7.76 3.33
CA LEU A 118 6.08 -7.23 2.80
C LEU A 118 5.55 -6.00 3.58
N PRO A 119 5.51 -5.96 4.93
CA PRO A 119 5.01 -4.79 5.66
C PRO A 119 5.82 -3.52 5.37
N SER A 120 7.15 -3.64 5.24
CA SER A 120 8.01 -2.51 4.90
C SER A 120 7.81 -2.04 3.47
N ALA A 121 7.67 -2.97 2.52
CA ALA A 121 7.39 -2.65 1.13
C ALA A 121 6.05 -1.91 0.99
N MET A 122 5.00 -2.41 1.65
CA MET A 122 3.67 -1.83 1.60
C MET A 122 3.58 -0.43 2.21
N ILE A 123 4.34 -0.15 3.27
CA ILE A 123 4.37 1.21 3.84
C ILE A 123 4.83 2.24 2.80
N LYS A 124 5.85 1.91 1.99
CA LYS A 124 6.32 2.80 0.92
C LYS A 124 5.26 3.01 -0.16
N VAL A 125 4.59 1.94 -0.56
CA VAL A 125 3.48 2.00 -1.53
C VAL A 125 2.32 2.86 -1.01
N ILE A 126 1.95 2.72 0.27
CA ILE A 126 0.93 3.54 0.92
C ILE A 126 1.35 5.02 0.96
N HIS A 127 2.61 5.30 1.26
CA HIS A 127 3.14 6.65 1.31
C HIS A 127 3.07 7.32 -0.07
N MET A 128 3.50 6.62 -1.13
CA MET A 128 3.35 7.07 -2.51
C MET A 128 1.88 7.32 -2.87
N ARG A 129 0.95 6.42 -2.51
CA ARG A 129 -0.49 6.61 -2.75
C ARG A 129 -1.00 7.89 -2.10
N ASN A 130 -0.63 8.16 -0.86
CA ASN A 130 -1.08 9.35 -0.14
C ASN A 130 -0.59 10.64 -0.82
N LYS A 131 0.68 10.67 -1.24
CA LYS A 131 1.24 11.81 -1.99
C LYS A 131 0.53 11.99 -3.33
N LEU A 132 0.30 10.91 -4.07
CA LEU A 132 -0.43 10.96 -5.34
C LEU A 132 -1.90 11.38 -5.17
N ALA A 133 -2.51 11.17 -4.01
CA ALA A 133 -3.90 11.57 -3.74
C ALA A 133 -4.03 13.03 -3.28
N HIS A 134 -3.02 13.59 -2.60
CA HIS A 134 -3.14 14.88 -1.91
C HIS A 134 -2.14 15.96 -2.38
N GLU A 135 -1.06 15.58 -3.07
CA GLU A 135 0.08 16.46 -3.37
C GLU A 135 0.42 16.51 -4.88
N LEU A 136 -0.54 16.27 -5.78
CA LEU A 136 -0.27 16.16 -7.23
C LEU A 136 0.43 17.39 -7.83
N SER A 137 0.10 18.60 -7.36
CA SER A 137 0.68 19.87 -7.85
C SER A 137 2.13 20.07 -7.40
N GLU A 138 2.53 19.48 -6.28
CA GLU A 138 3.87 19.61 -5.68
C GLU A 138 4.57 18.26 -5.51
N LEU A 139 4.19 17.29 -6.34
CA LEU A 139 4.57 15.89 -6.16
C LEU A 139 6.09 15.71 -6.10
N LYS A 140 6.58 15.27 -4.94
CA LYS A 140 7.98 14.94 -4.69
C LYS A 140 8.10 13.54 -4.10
N LEU A 141 8.38 12.58 -4.97
CA LEU A 141 8.67 11.20 -4.60
C LEU A 141 10.18 11.00 -4.43
N THR A 142 10.56 10.16 -3.47
CA THR A 142 11.94 9.74 -3.20
C THR A 142 12.07 8.23 -3.26
N ASP A 143 13.22 7.73 -3.73
CA ASP A 143 13.49 6.27 -3.74
C ASP A 143 13.46 5.67 -2.32
N LYS A 144 13.98 6.42 -1.35
CA LYS A 144 14.08 5.96 0.04
C LYS A 144 12.71 5.67 0.66
N ASP A 145 11.79 6.62 0.57
CA ASP A 145 10.55 6.60 1.36
C ASP A 145 9.33 6.16 0.53
N ASP A 146 9.36 6.39 -0.79
CA ASP A 146 8.22 6.16 -1.66
C ASP A 146 8.37 4.94 -2.56
N CYS A 147 9.59 4.44 -2.81
CA CYS A 147 9.82 3.34 -3.74
C CYS A 147 10.35 2.08 -3.03
N ILE A 148 9.78 0.90 -3.32
CA ILE A 148 10.32 -0.36 -2.81
C ILE A 148 11.76 -0.53 -3.30
N GLU A 149 11.92 -0.43 -4.61
CA GLU A 149 13.19 -0.39 -5.30
C GLU A 149 13.00 0.27 -6.66
N LEU A 150 13.78 1.31 -6.96
CA LEU A 150 13.86 1.87 -8.30
C LEU A 150 14.48 0.87 -9.29
N LEU A 151 13.70 0.48 -10.30
CA LEU A 151 14.12 -0.45 -11.35
C LEU A 151 14.86 0.27 -12.49
N SER A 152 15.79 -0.44 -13.12
CA SER A 152 16.43 0.02 -14.36
C SER A 152 15.43 0.15 -15.50
N LYS A 153 15.73 0.99 -16.50
CA LYS A 153 14.91 1.16 -17.70
C LYS A 153 14.64 -0.17 -18.41
N ASP A 154 15.65 -1.02 -18.52
CA ASP A 154 15.52 -2.34 -19.13
C ASP A 154 14.51 -3.21 -18.38
N LYS A 155 14.55 -3.21 -17.05
CA LYS A 155 13.60 -3.96 -16.22
C LYS A 155 12.19 -3.40 -16.28
N LEU A 156 12.04 -2.08 -16.33
CA LEU A 156 10.76 -1.42 -16.52
C LEU A 156 10.11 -1.80 -17.85
N ASN A 157 10.89 -1.82 -18.93
CA ASN A 157 10.41 -2.20 -20.25
C ASN A 157 10.07 -3.71 -20.34
N GLU A 158 10.92 -4.56 -19.74
CA GLU A 158 10.71 -6.02 -19.70
C GLU A 158 9.43 -6.39 -18.94
N LEU A 159 9.21 -5.80 -17.76
CA LEU A 159 8.17 -6.23 -16.81
C LEU A 159 6.87 -5.40 -16.90
N GLY A 160 6.89 -4.27 -17.59
CA GLY A 160 5.77 -3.32 -17.61
C GLY A 160 5.38 -2.86 -19.02
N SER A 161 5.68 -3.65 -20.04
CA SER A 161 5.31 -3.36 -21.44
C SER A 161 3.81 -3.09 -21.64
N ASP A 162 2.95 -3.69 -20.81
CA ASP A 162 1.50 -3.49 -20.82
C ASP A 162 1.01 -2.21 -20.10
N ILE A 163 1.90 -1.53 -19.37
CA ILE A 163 1.54 -0.36 -18.53
C ILE A 163 1.64 0.93 -19.32
N ILE A 164 2.68 1.09 -20.14
CA ILE A 164 2.96 2.33 -20.89
C ILE A 164 2.76 2.20 -22.40
N TYR A 165 2.33 1.04 -22.92
CA TYR A 165 2.05 0.85 -24.35
C TYR A 165 3.22 1.36 -25.23
N ASP A 166 2.93 2.21 -26.22
CA ASP A 166 3.89 2.78 -27.17
C ASP A 166 4.64 4.01 -26.64
N PHE A 167 4.45 4.40 -25.37
CA PHE A 167 5.13 5.56 -24.80
C PHE A 167 6.56 5.23 -24.39
N GLU A 168 7.51 6.01 -24.91
CA GLU A 168 8.92 5.90 -24.55
C GLU A 168 9.19 6.53 -23.18
N LEU A 169 9.74 5.74 -22.24
CA LEU A 169 10.32 6.25 -21.01
C LEU A 169 11.62 6.98 -21.29
N LYS A 170 11.62 8.29 -21.08
CA LYS A 170 12.83 9.10 -21.18
C LYS A 170 13.66 9.04 -19.91
N ASP A 171 14.93 9.43 -20.04
CA ASP A 171 15.88 9.33 -18.95
C ASP A 171 15.61 10.37 -17.83
N ASP A 172 14.99 11.49 -18.17
CA ASP A 172 14.58 12.57 -17.26
C ASP A 172 13.26 12.32 -16.52
N TYR A 173 12.58 11.19 -16.78
CA TYR A 173 11.26 10.86 -16.20
C TYR A 173 11.36 10.21 -14.80
N ASP A 174 12.14 10.79 -13.89
CA ASP A 174 12.49 10.17 -12.59
C ASP A 174 11.27 9.85 -11.72
N GLN A 175 10.33 10.79 -11.60
CA GLN A 175 9.10 10.58 -10.80
C GLN A 175 8.24 9.47 -11.40
N ILE A 176 8.15 9.40 -12.73
CA ILE A 176 7.38 8.37 -13.44
C ILE A 176 8.02 6.99 -13.21
N LYS A 177 9.35 6.89 -13.30
CA LYS A 177 10.10 5.65 -13.05
C LYS A 177 9.88 5.10 -11.63
N LEU A 178 9.81 5.98 -10.62
CA LEU A 178 9.53 5.58 -9.23
C LEU A 178 8.13 4.98 -9.11
N ILE A 179 7.10 5.65 -9.66
CA ILE A 179 5.72 5.17 -9.63
C ILE A 179 5.62 3.83 -10.36
N PHE A 180 6.22 3.76 -11.54
CA PHE A 180 6.16 2.59 -12.38
C PHE A 180 6.88 1.37 -11.77
N SER A 181 8.02 1.59 -11.12
CA SER A 181 8.71 0.54 -10.35
C SER A 181 7.80 -0.06 -9.27
N ASN A 182 7.08 0.78 -8.54
CA ASN A 182 6.14 0.31 -7.53
C ASN A 182 4.94 -0.44 -8.14
N ILE A 183 4.45 -0.07 -9.33
CA ILE A 183 3.39 -0.84 -10.00
C ILE A 183 3.82 -2.28 -10.22
N ILE A 184 5.03 -2.49 -10.77
CA ILE A 184 5.58 -3.82 -11.01
C ILE A 184 5.70 -4.60 -9.70
N TYR A 185 6.17 -3.95 -8.63
CA TYR A 185 6.22 -4.58 -7.31
C TYR A 185 4.85 -4.91 -6.74
N MET A 186 3.84 -4.05 -6.91
CA MET A 186 2.47 -4.34 -6.48
C MET A 186 1.95 -5.61 -7.17
N ARG A 187 2.20 -5.78 -8.47
CA ARG A 187 1.86 -7.01 -9.21
C ARG A 187 2.56 -8.24 -8.66
N LYS A 188 3.88 -8.15 -8.42
CA LYS A 188 4.65 -9.24 -7.79
C LYS A 188 4.07 -9.63 -6.42
N ILE A 189 3.71 -8.64 -5.60
CA ILE A 189 3.10 -8.88 -4.29
C ILE A 189 1.73 -9.55 -4.45
N LYS A 190 0.88 -9.10 -5.38
CA LYS A 190 -0.42 -9.73 -5.68
C LYS A 190 -0.24 -11.19 -6.04
N GLU A 191 0.71 -11.51 -6.91
CA GLU A 191 0.98 -12.90 -7.31
C GLU A 191 1.40 -13.78 -6.14
N GLN A 192 2.26 -13.28 -5.25
CA GLN A 192 2.69 -14.03 -4.08
C GLN A 192 1.53 -14.27 -3.09
N LEU A 193 0.72 -13.24 -2.82
CA LEU A 193 -0.43 -13.36 -1.91
C LEU A 193 -1.55 -14.25 -2.45
N THR A 194 -1.71 -14.34 -3.78
CA THR A 194 -2.71 -15.21 -4.40
C THR A 194 -2.28 -16.68 -4.40
N LYS A 195 -0.97 -16.96 -4.35
CA LYS A 195 -0.41 -18.31 -4.26
C LYS A 195 -0.34 -18.85 -2.82
N ALA A 196 -0.54 -18.01 -1.81
CA ALA A 196 -0.47 -18.32 -0.37
C ALA A 196 -1.84 -18.71 0.25
#